data_AF-Q39WW5-F1
#
_entry.id   AF-Q39WW5-F1
#
_cell.length_a   1.000
_cell.length_b   1.000
_cell.length_c   1.000
_cell.angle_alpha   90.00
_cell.angle_beta   90.00
_cell.angle_gamma   90.00
#
_symmetry.space_group_name_H-M   'P 1'
#
loop_
_entity.id
_entity.type
_entity.pdbx_description
1 polymer ?
#
loop_
_entity_poly.entity_id
_entity_poly.type
_entity_poly.pdbx_seq_one_letter_code
_entity_poly.pdbx_strand_id
1 'polypeptide(L)'
;MMAITFRTWVRAELEAVWAVVLDSVENPQRYMSDVEAVRVLERLQGGITKELTIRGMEYAPGCFDFFVFERGTLKKIKSTENDNVCASGVFDSFVFESSIIREVTVRGVPYRERIRISNKERKIHRELIDHPACSGKIIVKAVPCSVQNPMAPVDLQFFLELKSMKGAKEETEEMTGEIKKEQQRLKEKAEELEASALRVL
;
A
#
# COMPACT_ATOMS: atom_id res chain seq x y z
N MET A 1 0.43 19.47 -1.24
CA MET A 1 0.77 18.04 -1.33
C MET A 1 1.70 17.75 -0.16
N MET A 2 1.44 16.69 0.60
CA MET A 2 2.22 16.31 1.77
C MET A 2 2.89 14.98 1.49
N ALA A 3 4.19 14.90 1.74
CA ALA A 3 4.97 13.67 1.67
C ALA A 3 5.59 13.40 3.05
N ILE A 4 5.34 12.22 3.62
CA ILE A 4 5.85 11.84 4.94
C ILE A 4 6.18 10.35 5.00
N THR A 5 7.14 9.98 5.83
CA THR A 5 7.51 8.59 6.07
C THR A 5 7.45 8.27 7.56
N PHE A 6 6.77 7.17 7.92
CA PHE A 6 6.83 6.57 9.25
C PHE A 6 7.66 5.30 9.20
N ARG A 7 8.40 5.04 10.26
CA ARG A 7 9.21 3.84 10.42
C ARG A 7 9.08 3.36 11.85
N THR A 8 8.99 2.07 12.04
CA THR A 8 8.99 1.46 13.37
C THR A 8 9.69 0.11 13.32
N TRP A 9 10.44 -0.18 14.36
CA TRP A 9 11.12 -1.46 14.52
C TRP A 9 10.13 -2.44 15.13
N VAL A 10 9.98 -3.60 14.50
CA VAL A 10 9.08 -4.68 14.92
C VAL A 10 9.92 -5.87 15.34
N ARG A 11 9.75 -6.33 16.58
CA ARG A 11 10.46 -7.48 17.14
C ARG A 11 9.76 -8.79 16.78
N ALA A 12 9.74 -9.09 15.49
CA ALA A 12 9.18 -10.31 14.93
C ALA A 12 9.94 -10.69 13.65
N GLU A 13 9.87 -11.95 13.25
CA GLU A 13 10.45 -12.38 11.98
C GLU A 13 9.74 -11.70 10.79
N LEU A 14 10.45 -11.56 9.68
CA LEU A 14 9.91 -10.94 8.45
C LEU A 14 8.61 -11.59 7.98
N GLU A 15 8.50 -12.91 8.10
CA GLU A 15 7.28 -13.64 7.71
C GLU A 15 6.10 -13.30 8.62
N ALA A 16 6.30 -13.18 9.93
CA ALA A 16 5.25 -12.79 10.87
C ALA A 16 4.78 -11.35 10.59
N VAL A 17 5.72 -10.42 10.39
CA VAL A 17 5.39 -9.03 10.02
C VAL A 17 4.64 -8.99 8.70
N TRP A 18 5.11 -9.72 7.69
CA TRP A 18 4.48 -9.73 6.38
C TRP A 18 3.10 -10.39 6.40
N ALA A 19 2.92 -11.47 7.15
CA ALA A 19 1.62 -12.11 7.32
C ALA A 19 0.59 -11.15 7.92
N VAL A 20 0.99 -10.35 8.92
CA VAL A 20 0.12 -9.32 9.52
C VAL A 20 -0.17 -8.18 8.53
N VAL A 21 0.82 -7.74 7.75
CA VAL A 21 0.62 -6.75 6.68
C VAL A 21 -0.37 -7.27 5.62
N LEU A 22 -0.26 -8.53 5.20
CA LEU A 22 -1.22 -9.15 4.29
C LEU A 22 -2.61 -9.30 4.94
N ASP A 23 -2.68 -9.70 6.21
CA ASP A 23 -3.96 -9.78 6.93
C ASP A 23 -4.66 -8.42 6.99
N SER A 24 -3.93 -7.30 7.07
CA SER A 24 -4.53 -5.95 7.02
C SER A 24 -5.17 -5.57 5.68
N VAL A 25 -4.74 -6.22 4.60
CA VAL A 25 -5.37 -6.06 3.28
C VAL A 25 -6.69 -6.81 3.23
N GLU A 26 -6.76 -7.97 3.87
CA GLU A 26 -7.95 -8.82 3.89
C GLU A 26 -8.95 -8.41 4.97
N ASN A 27 -8.43 -7.98 6.13
CA ASN A 27 -9.17 -7.71 7.37
C ASN A 27 -8.79 -6.34 7.96
N PRO A 28 -9.00 -5.23 7.23
CA PRO A 28 -8.58 -3.90 7.69
C PRO A 28 -9.22 -3.48 9.01
N GLN A 29 -10.42 -3.97 9.34
CA GLN A 29 -11.12 -3.71 10.60
C GLN A 29 -10.35 -4.12 11.86
N ARG A 30 -9.34 -4.99 11.73
CA ARG A 30 -8.46 -5.37 12.85
C ARG A 30 -7.38 -4.32 13.15
N TYR A 31 -7.09 -3.43 12.18
CA TYR A 31 -5.92 -2.55 12.21
C TYR A 31 -6.30 -1.07 12.03
N MET A 32 -7.38 -0.77 11.33
CA MET A 32 -7.90 0.58 11.13
C MET A 32 -8.98 0.89 12.15
N SER A 33 -9.04 2.15 12.59
CA SER A 33 -10.08 2.60 13.52
C SER A 33 -11.39 2.82 12.75
N ASP A 34 -12.51 2.63 13.43
CA ASP A 34 -13.84 3.05 12.96
C ASP A 34 -14.27 2.44 11.60
N VAL A 35 -13.67 1.31 11.21
CA VAL A 35 -14.10 0.54 10.04
C VAL A 35 -15.39 -0.20 10.42
N GLU A 36 -16.47 0.14 9.72
CA GLU A 36 -17.79 -0.44 9.93
C GLU A 36 -18.07 -1.57 8.93
N ALA A 37 -17.56 -1.44 7.70
CA ALA A 37 -17.77 -2.42 6.64
C ALA A 37 -16.60 -2.46 5.66
N VAL A 38 -16.39 -3.63 5.06
CA VAL A 38 -15.37 -3.88 4.04
C VAL A 38 -15.98 -4.76 2.96
N ARG A 39 -15.78 -4.38 1.70
CA ARG A 39 -16.23 -5.15 0.54
C ARG A 39 -15.16 -5.18 -0.54
N VAL A 40 -14.72 -6.37 -0.93
CA VAL A 40 -13.83 -6.53 -2.07
C VAL A 40 -14.66 -6.47 -3.35
N LEU A 41 -14.34 -5.51 -4.23
CA LEU A 41 -15.05 -5.26 -5.48
C LEU A 41 -14.39 -5.99 -6.65
N GLU A 42 -13.07 -6.04 -6.67
CA GLU A 42 -12.28 -6.64 -7.74
C GLU A 42 -11.03 -7.31 -7.19
N ARG A 43 -10.65 -8.44 -7.78
CA ARG A 43 -9.36 -9.09 -7.59
C ARG A 43 -8.79 -9.48 -8.95
N LEU A 44 -7.48 -9.31 -9.11
CA LEU A 44 -6.76 -9.86 -10.25
C LEU A 44 -6.85 -11.39 -10.24
N GLN A 45 -7.46 -11.99 -11.26
CA GLN A 45 -7.57 -13.45 -11.41
C GLN A 45 -6.38 -14.02 -12.17
N GLY A 46 -5.22 -14.01 -11.52
CA GLY A 46 -3.96 -14.53 -12.05
C GLY A 46 -3.21 -13.54 -12.97
N GLY A 47 -1.92 -13.80 -13.17
CA GLY A 47 -1.01 -12.88 -13.86
C GLY A 47 -0.32 -11.90 -12.91
N ILE A 48 0.32 -10.88 -13.47
CA ILE A 48 1.04 -9.84 -12.73
C ILE A 48 0.63 -8.46 -13.21
N THR A 49 0.56 -7.50 -12.30
CA THR A 49 0.42 -6.09 -12.65
C THR A 49 1.81 -5.46 -12.72
N LYS A 50 2.12 -4.79 -13.82
CA LYS A 50 3.33 -3.97 -13.94
C LYS A 50 2.98 -2.48 -13.85
N GLU A 51 3.56 -1.80 -12.88
CA GLU A 51 3.55 -0.35 -12.79
C GLU A 51 4.86 0.18 -13.40
N LEU A 52 4.76 1.07 -14.38
CA LEU A 52 5.91 1.74 -14.99
C LEU A 52 5.92 3.20 -14.55
N THR A 53 7.00 3.60 -13.89
CA THR A 53 7.26 5.00 -13.53
C THR A 53 8.34 5.54 -14.46
N ILE A 54 8.05 6.63 -15.15
CA ILE A 54 8.99 7.29 -16.06
C ILE A 54 9.71 8.40 -15.29
N ARG A 55 11.02 8.24 -15.07
CA ARG A 55 11.84 9.31 -14.46
C ARG A 55 12.03 10.45 -15.46
N GLY A 56 11.84 11.70 -15.02
CA GLY A 56 11.96 12.91 -15.85
C GLY A 56 10.64 13.61 -16.18
N MET A 57 9.48 13.08 -15.77
CA MET A 57 8.16 13.74 -15.83
C MET A 57 7.69 14.28 -14.47
N GLU A 58 8.61 14.82 -13.66
CA GLU A 58 8.29 15.31 -12.30
C GLU A 58 7.26 16.46 -12.27
N TYR A 59 6.96 17.07 -13.43
CA TYR A 59 6.01 18.18 -13.57
C TYR A 59 4.59 17.77 -13.99
N ALA A 60 4.29 16.49 -14.20
CA ALA A 60 2.94 16.02 -14.54
C ALA A 60 2.44 14.98 -13.52
N PRO A 61 1.91 15.42 -12.36
CA PRO A 61 1.27 14.50 -11.42
C PRO A 61 0.08 13.82 -12.10
N GLY A 62 0.21 12.53 -12.43
CA GLY A 62 -0.88 11.73 -13.03
C GLY A 62 -0.51 10.84 -14.22
N CYS A 63 0.71 10.96 -14.78
CA CYS A 63 1.11 10.15 -15.94
C CYS A 63 1.71 8.80 -15.52
N PHE A 64 0.87 7.81 -15.25
CA PHE A 64 1.30 6.41 -15.12
C PHE A 64 0.52 5.56 -16.12
N ASP A 65 1.24 4.92 -17.04
CA ASP A 65 0.67 3.83 -17.83
C ASP A 65 0.75 2.55 -16.99
N PHE A 66 -0.40 1.97 -16.66
CA PHE A 66 -0.45 0.66 -16.03
C PHE A 66 -0.59 -0.42 -17.10
N PHE A 67 0.26 -1.44 -17.01
CA PHE A 67 0.19 -2.59 -17.89
C PHE A 67 -0.12 -3.81 -17.04
N VAL A 68 -1.29 -4.40 -17.23
CA VAL A 68 -1.63 -5.67 -16.61
C VAL A 68 -1.25 -6.78 -17.58
N PHE A 69 -0.42 -7.72 -17.12
CA PHE A 69 -0.16 -8.96 -17.84
C PHE A 69 -1.04 -10.04 -17.23
N GLU A 70 -2.26 -10.19 -17.75
CA GLU A 70 -3.18 -11.25 -17.33
C GLU A 70 -2.97 -12.45 -18.25
N ARG A 71 -2.53 -13.59 -17.67
CA ARG A 71 -2.30 -14.85 -18.42
C ARG A 71 -1.42 -14.68 -19.68
N GLY A 72 -0.39 -13.84 -19.60
CA GLY A 72 0.51 -13.55 -20.72
C GLY A 72 -0.01 -12.54 -21.75
N THR A 73 -1.24 -12.04 -21.58
CA THR A 73 -1.81 -11.00 -22.45
C THR A 73 -1.58 -9.62 -21.84
N LEU A 74 -0.92 -8.74 -22.59
CA LEU A 74 -0.74 -7.34 -22.23
C LEU A 74 -2.08 -6.60 -22.37
N LYS A 75 -2.66 -6.22 -21.24
CA LYS A 75 -3.79 -5.26 -21.18
C LYS A 75 -3.24 -3.91 -20.75
N LYS A 76 -3.24 -2.94 -21.66
CA LYS A 76 -2.95 -1.54 -21.32
C LYS A 76 -4.15 -0.96 -20.57
N ILE A 77 -3.94 -0.53 -19.33
CA ILE A 77 -4.89 0.32 -18.61
C ILE A 77 -4.34 1.74 -18.76
N LYS A 78 -4.82 2.47 -19.78
CA LYS A 78 -4.49 3.89 -19.96
C LYS A 78 -5.02 4.68 -18.77
N SER A 79 -4.20 5.56 -18.17
CA SER A 79 -4.75 6.69 -17.42
C SER A 79 -5.25 7.74 -18.40
N THR A 80 -6.37 8.38 -18.06
CA THR A 80 -6.95 9.49 -18.80
C THR A 80 -6.03 10.71 -18.72
N GLU A 81 -5.27 10.97 -19.78
CA GLU A 81 -5.34 12.18 -20.62
C GLU A 81 -4.08 12.33 -21.51
N ASN A 82 -4.33 12.64 -22.79
CA ASN A 82 -3.40 12.99 -23.87
C ASN A 82 -2.47 11.89 -24.44
N ASP A 83 -2.93 11.32 -25.56
CA ASP A 83 -2.33 10.29 -26.39
C ASP A 83 -1.07 10.71 -27.20
N ASN A 84 -0.25 11.67 -26.75
CA ASN A 84 0.89 12.15 -27.56
C ASN A 84 2.15 12.50 -26.77
N VAL A 85 2.63 11.60 -25.91
CA VAL A 85 3.99 11.74 -25.37
C VAL A 85 4.81 10.50 -25.65
N CYS A 86 5.69 10.60 -26.66
CA CYS A 86 6.74 9.64 -26.92
C CYS A 86 7.82 9.85 -25.85
N ALA A 87 7.75 9.09 -24.75
CA ALA A 87 8.65 9.26 -23.63
C ALA A 87 9.92 8.41 -23.83
N SER A 88 11.06 9.07 -24.11
CA SER A 88 12.39 8.51 -23.86
C SER A 88 12.79 8.84 -22.42
N GLY A 89 12.76 7.84 -21.53
CA GLY A 89 13.11 8.01 -20.12
C GLY A 89 13.59 6.71 -19.49
N VAL A 90 14.22 6.82 -18.31
CA VAL A 90 14.53 5.65 -17.48
C VAL A 90 13.23 5.20 -16.80
N PHE A 91 12.85 3.94 -17.02
CA PHE A 91 11.63 3.35 -16.46
C PHE A 91 11.98 2.57 -15.19
N ASP A 92 11.37 2.92 -14.07
CA ASP A 92 11.28 1.99 -12.95
C ASP A 92 10.07 1.08 -13.19
N SER A 93 10.28 -0.23 -13.22
CA SER A 93 9.20 -1.21 -13.36
C SER A 93 8.98 -1.96 -12.05
N PHE A 94 7.76 -1.92 -11.53
CA PHE A 94 7.35 -2.69 -10.35
C PHE A 94 6.43 -3.82 -10.78
N VAL A 95 6.67 -5.02 -10.25
CA VAL A 95 5.84 -6.21 -10.52
C VAL A 95 5.07 -6.56 -9.25
N PHE A 96 3.75 -6.62 -9.38
CA PHE A 96 2.83 -7.01 -8.32
C PHE A 96 2.16 -8.32 -8.67
N GLU A 97 2.23 -9.31 -7.79
CA GLU A 97 1.60 -10.62 -7.98
C GLU A 97 0.11 -10.59 -7.62
N SER A 98 -0.37 -9.53 -6.96
CA SER A 98 -1.79 -9.38 -6.63
C SER A 98 -2.23 -7.92 -6.71
N SER A 99 -3.48 -7.71 -7.14
CA SER A 99 -4.16 -6.42 -7.15
C SER A 99 -5.59 -6.61 -6.68
N ILE A 100 -6.04 -5.75 -5.77
CA ILE A 100 -7.37 -5.77 -5.16
C ILE A 100 -7.94 -4.36 -5.24
N ILE A 101 -9.21 -4.23 -5.58
CA ILE A 101 -9.98 -3.01 -5.33
C ILE A 101 -11.00 -3.34 -4.25
N ARG A 102 -10.94 -2.60 -3.14
CA ARG A 102 -11.90 -2.75 -2.04
C ARG A 102 -12.57 -1.42 -1.74
N GLU A 103 -13.78 -1.52 -1.24
CA GLU A 103 -14.53 -0.44 -0.60
C GLU A 103 -14.45 -0.63 0.92
N VAL A 104 -14.16 0.45 1.63
CA VAL A 104 -14.10 0.49 3.09
C VAL A 104 -15.04 1.60 3.55
N THR A 105 -15.90 1.30 4.51
CA THR A 105 -16.76 2.30 5.17
C THR A 105 -16.15 2.66 6.52
N VAL A 106 -15.77 3.92 6.68
CA VAL A 106 -15.19 4.47 7.92
C VAL A 106 -16.09 5.59 8.41
N ARG A 107 -16.60 5.48 9.65
CA ARG A 107 -17.54 6.46 10.25
C ARG A 107 -18.72 6.79 9.33
N GLY A 108 -19.36 5.78 8.75
CA GLY A 108 -20.46 5.92 7.80
C GLY A 108 -20.09 6.42 6.40
N VAL A 109 -18.81 6.69 6.11
CA VAL A 109 -18.39 7.21 4.81
C VAL A 109 -17.63 6.14 4.01
N PRO A 110 -18.17 5.67 2.87
CA PRO A 110 -17.49 4.72 2.03
C PRO A 110 -16.42 5.41 1.17
N TYR A 111 -15.31 4.72 0.95
CA TYR A 111 -14.36 5.03 -0.10
C TYR A 111 -13.73 3.76 -0.66
N ARG A 112 -13.20 3.86 -1.87
CA ARG A 112 -12.48 2.78 -2.55
C ARG A 112 -10.99 3.05 -2.55
N GLU A 113 -10.25 1.96 -2.46
CA GLU A 113 -8.82 1.96 -2.68
C GLU A 113 -8.38 0.77 -3.51
N ARG A 114 -7.30 0.99 -4.26
CA ARG A 114 -6.61 -0.07 -4.99
C ARG A 114 -5.37 -0.46 -4.22
N ILE A 115 -5.21 -1.75 -3.98
CA ILE A 115 -4.09 -2.34 -3.25
C ILE A 115 -3.34 -3.28 -4.19
N ARG A 116 -2.05 -3.01 -4.42
CA ARG A 116 -1.16 -3.87 -5.20
C ARG A 116 -0.08 -4.44 -4.28
N ILE A 117 0.18 -5.73 -4.38
CA ILE A 117 1.04 -6.47 -3.44
C ILE A 117 2.22 -7.05 -4.23
N SER A 118 3.42 -6.81 -3.72
CA SER A 118 4.66 -7.47 -4.14
C SER A 118 5.18 -8.30 -2.98
N ASN A 119 4.98 -9.62 -3.03
CA ASN A 119 5.50 -10.56 -2.02
C ASN A 119 7.02 -10.64 -2.09
N LYS A 120 7.58 -10.57 -3.31
CA LYS A 120 9.03 -10.56 -3.51
C LYS A 120 9.70 -9.34 -2.87
N GLU A 121 9.11 -8.15 -3.04
CA GLU A 121 9.67 -6.91 -2.46
C GLU A 121 9.19 -6.63 -1.04
N ARG A 122 8.30 -7.48 -0.47
CA ARG A 122 7.63 -7.25 0.82
C ARG A 122 7.05 -5.84 0.90
N LYS A 123 6.31 -5.48 -0.14
CA LYS A 123 5.83 -4.13 -0.41
C LYS A 123 4.37 -4.13 -0.86
N ILE A 124 3.60 -3.19 -0.35
CA ILE A 124 2.22 -2.92 -0.78
C ILE A 124 2.10 -1.48 -1.25
N HIS A 125 1.42 -1.26 -2.38
CA HIS A 125 0.98 0.05 -2.85
C HIS A 125 -0.52 0.17 -2.63
N ARG A 126 -0.96 1.14 -1.84
CA ARG A 126 -2.37 1.53 -1.72
C ARG A 126 -2.57 2.88 -2.41
N GLU A 127 -3.63 2.98 -3.18
CA GLU A 127 -4.02 4.17 -3.94
C GLU A 127 -5.47 4.51 -3.60
N LEU A 128 -5.70 5.69 -3.04
CA LEU A 128 -7.05 6.18 -2.74
C LEU A 128 -7.72 6.56 -4.06
N ILE A 129 -8.86 5.94 -4.38
CA ILE A 129 -9.56 6.16 -5.66
C ILE A 129 -10.53 7.34 -5.53
N ASP A 130 -11.41 7.30 -4.53
CA ASP A 130 -12.50 8.27 -4.36
C ASP A 130 -12.74 8.62 -2.88
N HIS A 131 -11.66 8.70 -2.10
CA HIS A 131 -11.76 9.07 -0.70
C HIS A 131 -12.21 10.54 -0.54
N PRO A 132 -13.19 10.82 0.33
CA PRO A 132 -13.92 12.10 0.38
C PRO A 132 -13.06 13.31 0.77
N ALA A 133 -12.03 13.10 1.58
CA ALA A 133 -11.19 14.18 2.12
C ALA A 133 -9.79 14.25 1.49
N CYS A 134 -9.30 13.15 0.93
CA CYS A 134 -7.89 12.98 0.57
C CYS A 134 -7.78 12.14 -0.70
N SER A 135 -6.84 12.49 -1.56
CA SER A 135 -6.33 11.62 -2.62
C SER A 135 -4.86 11.34 -2.35
N GLY A 136 -4.34 10.23 -2.87
CA GLY A 136 -2.92 9.94 -2.69
C GLY A 136 -2.56 8.46 -2.70
N LYS A 137 -1.28 8.23 -2.38
CA LYS A 137 -0.66 6.91 -2.35
C LYS A 137 -0.07 6.63 -0.97
N ILE A 138 -0.15 5.38 -0.55
CA ILE A 138 0.42 4.87 0.69
C ILE A 138 1.23 3.63 0.32
N ILE A 139 2.53 3.65 0.54
CA ILE A 139 3.43 2.52 0.28
C ILE A 139 3.85 1.94 1.63
N VAL A 140 3.58 0.65 1.83
CA VAL A 140 3.99 -0.09 3.01
C VAL A 140 5.12 -1.04 2.62
N LYS A 141 6.19 -1.11 3.42
CA LYS A 141 7.32 -2.03 3.23
C LYS A 141 7.70 -2.70 4.54
N ALA A 142 7.98 -4.00 4.50
CA ALA A 142 8.64 -4.71 5.59
C ALA A 142 10.09 -5.02 5.16
N VAL A 143 11.06 -4.40 5.82
CA VAL A 143 12.48 -4.50 5.45
C VAL A 143 13.25 -5.19 6.58
N PRO A 144 13.86 -6.37 6.35
CA PRO A 144 14.69 -6.99 7.37
C PRO A 144 15.92 -6.12 7.66
N CYS A 145 16.18 -5.79 8.94
CA CYS A 145 17.34 -4.98 9.30
C CYS A 145 18.67 -5.73 9.11
N SER A 146 18.65 -7.05 9.07
CA SER A 146 19.78 -7.89 8.73
C SER A 146 19.31 -9.11 7.96
N VAL A 147 20.01 -9.45 6.87
CA VAL A 147 19.79 -10.69 6.12
C VAL A 147 20.55 -11.88 6.74
N GLN A 148 21.50 -11.61 7.63
CA GLN A 148 22.35 -12.63 8.27
C GLN A 148 21.83 -13.07 9.63
N ASN A 149 21.08 -12.19 10.30
CA ASN A 149 20.49 -12.48 11.61
C ASN A 149 18.95 -12.53 11.46
N PRO A 150 18.34 -13.73 11.42
CA PRO A 150 16.89 -13.87 11.30
C PRO A 150 16.13 -13.31 12.52
N MET A 151 16.81 -13.16 13.65
CA MET A 151 16.27 -12.53 14.86
C MET A 151 16.48 -11.02 14.92
N ALA A 152 17.07 -10.43 13.89
CA ALA A 152 17.10 -8.98 13.78
C ALA A 152 15.66 -8.47 13.58
N PRO A 153 15.30 -7.36 14.24
CA PRO A 153 13.99 -6.75 14.04
C PRO A 153 13.78 -6.34 12.57
N VAL A 154 12.52 -6.18 12.21
CA VAL A 154 12.09 -5.72 10.88
C VAL A 154 11.74 -4.24 10.96
N ASP A 155 12.23 -3.45 10.00
CA ASP A 155 11.83 -2.06 9.82
C ASP A 155 10.53 -2.01 8.99
N LEU A 156 9.41 -1.70 9.65
CA LEU A 156 8.12 -1.50 9.01
C LEU A 156 7.97 -0.04 8.61
N GLN A 157 7.99 0.23 7.30
CA GLN A 157 8.01 1.58 6.73
C GLN A 157 6.69 1.90 6.02
N PHE A 158 6.15 3.09 6.27
CA PHE A 158 4.97 3.65 5.62
C PHE A 158 5.36 4.96 4.95
N PHE A 159 5.24 5.04 3.62
CA PHE A 159 5.48 6.26 2.84
C PHE A 159 4.14 6.78 2.34
N LEU A 160 3.81 8.02 2.67
CA LEU A 160 2.53 8.63 2.34
C LEU A 160 2.78 9.83 1.43
N GLU A 161 2.06 9.87 0.32
CA GLU A 161 1.93 11.03 -0.56
C GLU A 161 0.46 11.41 -0.63
N LEU A 162 0.04 12.39 0.16
CA LEU A 162 -1.36 12.76 0.33
C LEU A 162 -1.63 14.20 -0.17
N LYS A 163 -2.82 14.40 -0.71
CA LYS A 163 -3.35 15.69 -1.12
C LYS A 163 -4.78 15.81 -0.61
N SER A 164 -5.06 16.87 0.16
CA SER A 164 -6.44 17.21 0.54
C SER A 164 -7.26 17.54 -0.71
N MET A 165 -8.50 17.07 -0.72
CA MET A 165 -9.47 17.37 -1.79
C MET A 165 -10.06 18.77 -1.65
N LYS A 166 -10.14 19.30 -0.42
CA LYS A 166 -10.71 20.62 -0.11
C LYS A 166 -9.66 21.70 0.18
N GLY A 167 -8.38 21.35 0.13
CA GLY A 167 -7.25 22.24 0.43
C GLY A 167 -6.96 22.41 1.93
N ALA A 168 -7.73 21.76 2.81
CA ALA A 168 -7.53 21.82 4.25
C ALA A 168 -6.39 20.88 4.69
N LYS A 169 -5.38 21.45 5.35
CA LYS A 169 -4.23 20.68 5.88
C LYS A 169 -4.65 19.66 6.94
N GLU A 170 -5.68 20.01 7.72
CA GLU A 170 -6.25 19.18 8.79
C GLU A 170 -6.70 17.80 8.29
N GLU A 171 -7.29 17.71 7.09
CA GLU A 171 -7.73 16.43 6.50
C GLU A 171 -6.55 15.48 6.25
N THR A 172 -5.44 16.02 5.75
CA THR A 172 -4.22 15.23 5.54
C THR A 172 -3.54 14.84 6.85
N GLU A 173 -3.61 15.69 7.87
CA GLU A 173 -3.05 15.41 9.20
C GLU A 173 -3.88 14.36 9.97
N GLU A 174 -5.20 14.42 9.90
CA GLU A 174 -6.09 13.41 10.49
C GLU A 174 -5.85 12.04 9.86
N MET A 175 -5.89 11.96 8.52
CA MET A 175 -5.62 10.71 7.77
C MET A 175 -4.24 10.14 8.14
N THR A 176 -3.25 11.01 8.24
CA THR A 176 -1.90 10.63 8.65
C THR A 176 -1.87 10.07 10.07
N GLY A 177 -2.61 10.68 11.00
CA GLY A 177 -2.77 10.20 12.37
C GLY A 177 -3.37 8.79 12.42
N GLU A 178 -4.42 8.53 11.63
CA GLU A 178 -5.04 7.21 11.56
C GLU A 178 -4.11 6.15 10.94
N ILE A 179 -3.39 6.49 9.87
CA ILE A 179 -2.40 5.59 9.27
C ILE A 179 -1.25 5.28 10.24
N LYS A 180 -0.84 6.25 11.07
CA LYS A 180 0.17 6.01 12.11
C LYS A 180 -0.34 5.07 13.19
N LYS A 181 -1.62 5.15 13.57
CA LYS A 181 -2.26 4.19 14.50
C LYS A 181 -2.34 2.79 13.87
N GLU A 182 -2.64 2.70 12.57
CA GLU A 182 -2.62 1.43 11.83
C GLU A 182 -1.23 0.78 11.91
N GLN A 183 -0.16 1.52 11.60
CA GLN A 183 1.22 1.01 11.68
C GLN A 183 1.54 0.47 13.08
N GLN A 184 1.09 1.17 14.12
CA GLN A 184 1.32 0.75 15.50
C GLN A 184 0.57 -0.56 15.84
N ARG A 185 -0.68 -0.71 15.41
CA ARG A 185 -1.45 -1.96 15.60
C ARG A 185 -0.85 -3.13 14.82
N LEU A 186 -0.33 -2.90 13.62
CA LEU A 186 0.38 -3.93 12.84
C LEU A 186 1.63 -4.40 13.59
N LYS A 187 2.41 -3.47 14.14
CA LYS A 187 3.57 -3.80 14.98
C LYS A 187 3.16 -4.67 16.16
N GLU A 188 2.19 -4.22 16.95
CA GLU A 188 1.74 -4.94 18.16
C GLU A 188 1.25 -6.35 17.82
N LYS A 189 0.47 -6.49 16.74
CA LYS A 189 -0.04 -7.80 16.31
C LYS A 189 1.06 -8.73 15.82
N ALA A 190 2.07 -8.22 15.12
CA ALA A 190 3.20 -9.03 14.67
C ALA A 190 4.06 -9.50 15.84
N GLU A 191 4.34 -8.63 16.82
CA GLU A 191 5.09 -8.99 18.02
C GLU A 191 4.31 -9.99 18.90
N GLU A 192 2.98 -9.86 19.00
CA GLU A 192 2.11 -10.83 19.68
C GLU A 192 2.14 -12.21 18.99
N LEU A 193 2.07 -12.23 17.65
CA LEU A 193 2.10 -13.45 16.85
C LEU A 193 3.43 -14.20 17.05
N GLU A 194 4.55 -13.47 17.01
CA GLU A 194 5.88 -14.02 17.27
C GLU A 194 5.99 -14.60 18.68
N ALA A 195 5.59 -13.82 19.70
CA ALA A 195 5.64 -14.25 21.09
C ALA A 195 4.77 -15.49 21.34
N SER A 196 3.65 -15.63 20.62
CA SER A 196 2.78 -16.79 20.71
C SER A 196 3.39 -18.02 20.04
N ALA A 197 4.06 -17.85 18.89
CA ALA A 197 4.75 -18.94 18.20
C ALA A 197 5.90 -19.52 19.06
N LEU A 198 6.67 -18.66 19.73
CA LEU A 198 7.76 -19.08 20.61
C LEU A 198 7.30 -19.84 21.87
N ARG A 199 6.04 -19.70 22.28
CA ARG A 199 5.48 -20.42 23.45
C ARG A 199 5.03 -21.84 23.14
N VAL A 200 4.90 -22.20 21.87
CA VAL A 200 4.45 -23.52 21.41
C VAL A 200 5.63 -24.45 21.09
N LEU A 201 6.85 -23.90 21.07
CA LEU A 201 8.12 -24.60 20.90
C LEU A 201 8.72 -24.96 22.26
#